data_AF-A0A1W4XG98-F1
#
_entry.id   AF-A0A1W4XG98-F1
#
_cell.length_a   1.000
_cell.length_b   1.000
_cell.length_c   1.000
_cell.angle_alpha   90.00
_cell.angle_beta   90.00
_cell.angle_gamma   90.00
#
_symmetry.space_group_name_H-M   'P 1'
#
loop_
_entity.id
_entity.type
_entity.pdbx_description
1 polymer ?
#
loop_
_entity_poly.entity_id
_entity_poly.type
_entity_poly.pdbx_seq_one_letter_code
_entity_poly.pdbx_strand_id
1 'polypeptide(L)'
;MKASLMKTTKKVKYRGHLHVLFLFLVFAISSEICHGYKDITVEYEFGCTWLGGSMSGTLTCSCFEGAKEMYLQKGDIPSFDTFAINIKNCNSVKFGSEVIATSRNLRTIQLANINNLNFEESSLFWDGYAENINPFSYAQSPEYADRTMPGLKISIINSTIHDIARYTFKGRMNEIVFKNVSIDQISSFAFTSLVQTVRVEFIDTAFKTIHPQAFKKFTTNNLLLSGDSFESVPSRAFSEVVVLESFSIKNCKFSRVYSSAFIIKDPRYFDILNSQFDILDGDGFKVTTRGDVGVKGNIFNITNGGAFLGIQLNMEQVAVEQKFIFDNDTFNALHGDTLVVDSIGFQPVYTNIFLNQLCDCWVIEDKKFFDEIKCLLENGERVTMKEYKDHNCSVFSGISLVIIVVVVVLTLLVIIVPIVAVYIKRTYKGTKQKEYISDKNGKPLALILPDGRTYKETELHVIVERTDLLTTDL
;
A
#
# COMPACT_ATOMS: atom_id res chain seq x y z
N MET A 1 37.92 -69.56 54.00
CA MET A 1 38.60 -70.37 52.97
C MET A 1 38.62 -69.58 51.67
N LYS A 2 39.82 -69.34 51.11
CA LYS A 2 40.15 -68.82 49.75
C LYS A 2 39.66 -67.40 49.39
N ALA A 3 40.41 -66.53 48.69
CA ALA A 3 41.82 -66.46 48.32
C ALA A 3 42.09 -65.06 47.73
N SER A 4 43.26 -64.51 48.08
CA SER A 4 44.13 -63.56 47.38
C SER A 4 43.71 -63.04 45.99
N LEU A 5 43.81 -61.72 45.80
CA LEU A 5 44.50 -61.18 44.62
C LEU A 5 45.08 -59.78 44.90
N MET A 6 46.39 -59.78 45.20
CA MET A 6 47.29 -58.63 45.09
C MET A 6 47.44 -58.23 43.62
N LYS A 7 47.31 -56.94 43.30
CA LYS A 7 47.96 -56.31 42.14
C LYS A 7 48.69 -55.06 42.59
N THR A 8 50.01 -55.13 42.51
CA THR A 8 50.98 -54.05 42.73
C THR A 8 51.08 -53.18 41.48
N THR A 9 50.61 -51.95 41.53
CA THR A 9 50.91 -50.92 40.52
C THR A 9 51.94 -49.94 41.05
N LYS A 10 53.13 -49.99 40.46
CA LYS A 10 54.23 -49.01 40.65
C LYS A 10 53.73 -47.61 40.26
N LYS A 11 53.69 -46.69 41.22
CA LYS A 11 53.56 -45.24 40.98
C LYS A 11 54.87 -44.72 40.39
N VAL A 12 54.89 -44.49 39.08
CA VAL A 12 55.96 -43.71 38.43
C VAL A 12 55.69 -42.22 38.69
N LYS A 13 56.66 -41.57 39.31
CA LYS A 13 56.61 -40.18 39.79
C LYS A 13 56.93 -39.22 38.64
N TYR A 14 55.96 -38.95 37.77
CA TYR A 14 56.03 -37.85 36.79
C TYR A 14 55.56 -36.55 37.46
N ARG A 15 56.49 -35.83 38.11
CA ARG A 15 56.19 -34.55 38.80
C ARG A 15 56.87 -33.32 38.19
N GLY A 16 57.46 -33.45 36.99
CA GLY A 16 58.20 -32.36 36.33
C GLY A 16 57.57 -31.78 35.06
N HIS A 17 56.70 -32.50 34.35
CA HIS A 17 56.19 -32.06 33.04
C HIS A 17 54.76 -31.48 33.04
N LEU A 18 54.02 -31.63 34.15
CA LEU A 18 52.62 -31.17 34.21
C LEU A 18 52.50 -29.64 34.34
N HIS A 19 53.48 -28.98 34.97
CA HIS A 19 53.46 -27.52 35.12
C HIS A 19 53.81 -26.78 33.82
N VAL A 20 54.65 -27.37 32.95
CA VAL A 20 54.99 -26.76 31.65
C VAL A 20 53.81 -26.87 30.68
N LEU A 21 53.11 -28.01 30.66
CA LEU A 21 51.93 -28.19 29.81
C LEU A 21 50.76 -27.28 30.23
N PHE A 22 50.58 -27.06 31.53
CA PHE A 22 49.53 -26.17 32.05
C PHE A 22 49.83 -24.69 31.74
N LEU A 23 51.11 -24.27 31.79
CA LEU A 23 51.49 -22.92 31.41
C LEU A 23 51.28 -22.66 29.90
N PHE A 24 51.63 -23.63 29.04
CA PHE A 24 51.38 -23.52 27.60
C PHE A 24 49.88 -23.51 27.27
N LEU A 25 49.06 -24.27 28.00
CA LEU A 25 47.60 -24.23 27.83
C LEU A 25 47.03 -22.86 28.26
N VAL A 26 47.49 -22.29 29.37
CA VAL A 26 47.05 -20.96 29.84
C VAL A 26 47.50 -19.85 28.88
N PHE A 27 48.69 -19.95 28.28
CA PHE A 27 49.15 -19.01 27.25
C PHE A 27 48.44 -19.18 25.90
N ALA A 28 48.08 -20.41 25.52
CA ALA A 28 47.29 -20.65 24.30
C ALA A 28 45.85 -20.14 24.47
N ILE A 29 45.22 -20.40 25.63
CA ILE A 29 43.87 -19.91 25.92
C ILE A 29 43.86 -18.38 26.14
N SER A 30 44.92 -17.78 26.71
CA SER A 30 45.01 -16.32 26.80
C SER A 30 45.23 -15.65 25.44
N SER A 31 45.88 -16.32 24.49
CA SER A 31 46.03 -15.79 23.13
C SER A 31 44.73 -15.79 22.32
N GLU A 32 43.83 -16.76 22.55
CA GLU A 32 42.49 -16.75 21.94
C GLU A 32 41.52 -15.79 22.65
N ILE A 33 41.67 -15.56 23.95
CA ILE A 33 40.91 -14.52 24.68
C ILE A 33 41.41 -13.10 24.34
N CYS A 34 42.62 -12.98 23.79
CA CYS A 34 43.17 -11.75 23.20
C CYS A 34 43.09 -11.72 21.66
N HIS A 35 42.14 -12.42 21.03
CA HIS A 35 41.51 -11.88 19.82
C HIS A 35 40.76 -10.61 20.25
N GLY A 36 41.42 -9.47 20.43
CA GLY A 36 42.21 -8.81 19.41
C GLY A 36 41.27 -7.77 18.85
N TYR A 37 40.91 -6.79 19.68
CA TYR A 37 40.18 -5.60 19.27
C TYR A 37 40.94 -4.99 18.10
N LYS A 38 40.45 -5.26 16.88
CA LYS A 38 41.09 -4.80 15.67
C LYS A 38 40.56 -3.40 15.43
N ASP A 39 41.26 -2.43 16.02
CA ASP A 39 40.92 -1.03 15.87
C ASP A 39 41.00 -0.68 14.37
N ILE A 40 39.86 -0.29 13.80
CA ILE A 40 39.74 0.00 12.37
C ILE A 40 40.65 1.15 11.92
N THR A 41 41.09 2.00 12.85
CA THR A 41 42.05 3.08 12.57
C THR A 41 43.43 2.56 12.18
N VAL A 42 43.76 1.29 12.46
CA VAL A 42 45.04 0.67 12.12
C VAL A 42 45.04 0.13 10.68
N GLU A 43 43.87 -0.09 10.08
CA GLU A 43 43.74 -0.63 8.73
C GLU A 43 43.88 0.49 7.68
N TYR A 44 45.10 0.65 7.16
CA TYR A 44 45.44 1.68 6.18
C TYR A 44 44.58 1.63 4.90
N GLU A 45 44.06 0.46 4.51
CA GLU A 45 43.24 0.29 3.30
C GLU A 45 41.94 1.12 3.34
N PHE A 46 41.44 1.45 4.53
CA PHE A 46 40.19 2.18 4.71
C PHE A 46 40.36 3.68 4.91
N GLY A 47 41.61 4.16 5.01
CA GLY A 47 41.91 5.58 5.22
C GLY A 47 41.21 6.16 6.46
N CYS A 48 40.99 5.33 7.48
CA CYS A 48 40.30 5.72 8.70
C CYS A 48 41.21 6.57 9.57
N THR A 49 40.68 7.72 9.99
CA THR A 49 41.33 8.63 10.91
C THR A 49 40.37 8.90 12.06
N TRP A 50 40.87 8.77 13.28
CA TRP A 50 40.12 9.16 14.47
C TRP A 50 40.69 10.44 15.03
N LEU A 51 39.88 11.50 15.02
CA LEU A 51 40.22 12.79 15.62
C LEU A 51 39.63 12.81 17.02
N GLY A 52 40.47 12.57 18.03
CA GLY A 52 40.08 12.46 19.42
C GLY A 52 39.74 13.77 20.14
N GLY A 53 39.08 13.63 21.29
CA GLY A 53 38.70 14.71 22.20
C GLY A 53 37.38 14.36 22.90
N SER A 54 37.29 14.64 24.22
CA SER A 54 36.18 14.19 25.08
C SER A 54 34.78 14.64 24.65
N MET A 55 34.66 15.57 23.70
CA MET A 55 33.38 16.06 23.17
C MET A 55 33.32 16.17 21.64
N SER A 56 34.35 15.74 20.90
CA SER A 56 34.43 15.93 19.44
C SER A 56 35.00 14.73 18.69
N GLY A 57 35.12 13.57 19.35
CA GLY A 57 35.66 12.36 18.76
C GLY A 57 34.95 12.02 17.46
N THR A 58 35.65 12.13 16.35
CA THR A 58 35.08 11.87 15.02
C THR A 58 35.90 10.80 14.33
N LEU A 59 35.25 9.67 14.04
CA LEU A 59 35.81 8.64 13.17
C LEU A 59 35.47 9.01 11.73
N THR A 60 36.48 9.36 10.93
CA THR A 60 36.33 9.63 9.50
C THR A 60 37.08 8.59 8.70
N CYS A 61 36.37 7.81 7.90
CA CYS A 61 36.94 6.84 6.98
C CYS A 61 36.68 7.26 5.54
N SER A 62 37.73 7.21 4.71
CA SER A 62 37.65 7.44 3.27
C SER A 62 38.44 6.34 2.59
N CYS A 63 37.75 5.35 2.05
CA CYS A 63 38.40 4.19 1.45
C CYS A 63 39.19 4.57 0.19
N PHE A 64 40.29 3.86 -0.04
CA PHE A 64 41.04 3.95 -1.29
C PHE A 64 40.36 3.13 -2.39
N GLU A 65 40.65 3.45 -3.66
CA GLU A 65 40.19 2.63 -4.79
C GLU A 65 40.74 1.21 -4.66
N GLY A 66 39.85 0.21 -4.74
CA GLY A 66 40.21 -1.20 -4.57
C GLY A 66 40.29 -1.69 -3.12
N ALA A 67 39.95 -0.85 -2.13
CA ALA A 67 39.77 -1.32 -0.76
C ALA A 67 38.77 -2.49 -0.70
N LYS A 68 39.10 -3.49 0.12
CA LYS A 68 38.22 -4.63 0.36
C LYS A 68 36.96 -4.20 1.10
N GLU A 69 36.07 -5.16 1.36
CA GLU A 69 34.91 -4.90 2.21
C GLU A 69 35.33 -4.49 3.63
N MET A 70 34.83 -3.35 4.07
CA MET A 70 34.93 -2.89 5.45
C MET A 70 33.83 -3.56 6.26
N TYR A 71 34.19 -4.51 7.13
CA TYR A 71 33.23 -5.13 8.05
C TYR A 71 33.41 -4.58 9.46
N LEU A 72 32.43 -3.82 9.92
CA LEU A 72 32.40 -3.26 11.27
C LEU A 72 31.73 -4.25 12.21
N GLN A 73 32.41 -4.61 13.28
CA GLN A 73 31.93 -5.46 14.36
C GLN A 73 31.82 -4.68 15.67
N LYS A 74 31.14 -5.29 16.64
CA LYS A 74 31.02 -4.75 17.99
C LYS A 74 32.41 -4.60 18.62
N GLY A 75 32.76 -3.38 19.01
CA GLY A 75 34.05 -3.05 19.61
C GLY A 75 35.08 -2.45 18.66
N ASP A 76 34.85 -2.49 17.34
CA ASP A 76 35.77 -1.91 16.35
C ASP A 76 35.78 -0.38 16.39
N ILE A 77 34.69 0.22 16.89
CA ILE A 77 34.55 1.67 17.06
C ILE A 77 34.82 2.03 18.52
N PRO A 78 35.78 2.93 18.82
CA PRO A 78 36.06 3.36 20.18
C PRO A 78 34.83 3.98 20.85
N SER A 79 34.27 3.30 21.85
CA SER A 79 32.91 3.56 22.32
C SER A 79 32.74 4.81 23.18
N PHE A 80 33.74 5.16 24.00
CA PHE A 80 33.58 6.20 25.01
C PHE A 80 33.66 7.62 24.44
N ASP A 81 34.43 7.85 23.39
CA ASP A 81 34.71 9.20 22.89
C ASP A 81 34.13 9.49 21.51
N THR A 82 33.62 8.48 20.79
CA THR A 82 33.11 8.67 19.43
C THR A 82 31.75 9.37 19.45
N PHE A 83 31.74 10.62 18.98
CA PHE A 83 30.58 11.47 18.80
C PHE A 83 29.99 11.37 17.37
N ALA A 84 30.85 11.19 16.37
CA ALA A 84 30.42 11.10 14.97
C ALA A 84 31.19 10.00 14.20
N ILE A 85 30.47 9.32 13.30
CA ILE A 85 31.02 8.34 12.36
C ILE A 85 30.72 8.83 10.96
N ASN A 86 31.77 9.10 10.17
CA ASN A 86 31.67 9.55 8.79
C ASN A 86 32.42 8.57 7.90
N ILE A 87 31.70 7.77 7.12
CA ILE A 87 32.30 6.80 6.18
C ILE A 87 31.93 7.21 4.77
N LYS A 88 32.94 7.39 3.91
CA LYS A 88 32.74 7.86 2.54
C LYS A 88 33.59 7.13 1.51
N ASN A 89 33.10 7.13 0.27
CA ASN A 89 33.82 6.66 -0.92
C ASN A 89 34.32 5.21 -0.78
N CYS A 90 33.51 4.35 -0.17
CA CYS A 90 33.86 2.95 0.07
C CYS A 90 33.14 2.03 -0.91
N ASN A 91 33.83 1.02 -1.41
CA ASN A 91 33.23 0.09 -2.36
C ASN A 91 32.22 -0.84 -1.66
N SER A 92 32.58 -1.43 -0.52
CA SER A 92 31.67 -2.26 0.28
C SER A 92 31.85 -1.96 1.77
N VAL A 93 30.74 -1.72 2.47
CA VAL A 93 30.70 -1.51 3.92
C VAL A 93 29.58 -2.37 4.51
N LYS A 94 29.92 -3.16 5.52
CA LYS A 94 29.01 -4.04 6.22
C LYS A 94 29.00 -3.68 7.70
N PHE A 95 27.83 -3.35 8.23
CA PHE A 95 27.64 -3.16 9.66
C PHE A 95 27.14 -4.46 10.28
N GLY A 96 27.98 -5.07 11.12
CA GLY A 96 27.61 -6.22 11.92
C GLY A 96 26.62 -5.88 13.03
N SER A 97 26.21 -6.89 13.79
CA SER A 97 25.29 -6.70 14.92
C SER A 97 25.88 -5.82 16.04
N GLU A 98 25.07 -4.90 16.56
CA GLU A 98 25.36 -4.08 17.74
C GLU A 98 26.64 -3.24 17.66
N VAL A 99 27.09 -2.86 16.44
CA VAL A 99 28.35 -2.12 16.21
C VAL A 99 28.44 -0.84 17.04
N ILE A 100 27.34 -0.10 17.15
CA ILE A 100 27.28 1.18 17.84
C ILE A 100 26.65 1.12 19.23
N ALA A 101 26.26 -0.08 19.71
CA ALA A 101 25.47 -0.21 20.93
C ALA A 101 26.20 0.30 22.18
N THR A 102 27.54 0.23 22.19
CA THR A 102 28.38 0.72 23.29
C THR A 102 28.70 2.21 23.19
N SER A 103 28.46 2.85 22.04
CA SER A 103 28.90 4.22 21.75
C SER A 103 27.96 5.27 22.33
N ARG A 104 27.99 5.46 23.66
CA ARG A 104 27.07 6.34 24.41
C ARG A 104 27.05 7.80 23.92
N ASN A 105 28.20 8.27 23.45
CA ASN A 105 28.39 9.64 22.96
C ASN A 105 28.05 9.85 21.50
N LEU A 106 27.76 8.79 20.75
CA LEU A 106 27.48 8.88 19.33
C LEU A 106 26.20 9.71 19.09
N ARG A 107 26.29 10.67 18.18
CA ARG A 107 25.18 11.56 17.79
C ARG A 107 24.93 11.59 16.31
N THR A 108 25.95 11.31 15.50
CA THR A 108 25.82 11.40 14.04
C THR A 108 26.49 10.21 13.37
N ILE A 109 25.79 9.59 12.43
CA ILE A 109 26.36 8.64 11.47
C ILE A 109 26.06 9.19 10.08
N GLN A 110 27.11 9.41 9.30
CA GLN A 110 27.01 9.81 7.91
C GLN A 110 27.71 8.79 7.02
N LEU A 111 26.94 8.19 6.11
CA LEU A 111 27.42 7.22 5.13
C LEU A 111 27.19 7.80 3.74
N ALA A 112 28.26 7.97 2.94
CA ALA A 112 28.17 8.66 1.67
C ALA A 112 28.97 7.97 0.55
N ASN A 113 28.40 7.90 -0.65
CA ASN A 113 29.07 7.33 -1.82
C ASN A 113 29.57 5.88 -1.55
N ILE A 114 28.68 5.01 -1.06
CA ILE A 114 28.99 3.60 -0.79
C ILE A 114 28.28 2.72 -1.83
N ASN A 115 29.07 1.98 -2.62
CA ASN A 115 28.51 1.17 -3.71
C ASN A 115 27.75 -0.06 -3.21
N ASN A 116 28.15 -0.63 -2.08
CA ASN A 116 27.48 -1.77 -1.46
C ASN A 116 27.45 -1.60 0.06
N LEU A 117 26.29 -1.25 0.59
CA LEU A 117 26.06 -1.07 2.03
C LEU A 117 25.14 -2.18 2.53
N ASN A 118 25.54 -2.85 3.61
CA ASN A 118 24.75 -3.93 4.18
C ASN A 118 24.64 -3.76 5.70
N PHE A 119 23.42 -3.88 6.21
CA PHE A 119 23.10 -3.79 7.63
C PHE A 119 22.63 -5.14 8.15
N GLU A 120 23.44 -5.76 9.00
CA GLU A 120 23.02 -6.95 9.73
C GLU A 120 21.99 -6.61 10.82
N GLU A 121 21.45 -7.66 11.44
CA GLU A 121 20.43 -7.57 12.48
C GLU A 121 20.94 -6.73 13.65
N SER A 122 20.12 -5.77 14.10
CA SER A 122 20.44 -4.87 15.22
C SER A 122 21.74 -4.07 15.05
N SER A 123 22.20 -3.86 13.82
CA SER A 123 23.48 -3.22 13.54
C SER A 123 23.57 -1.76 14.00
N LEU A 124 22.47 -1.01 13.89
CA LEU A 124 22.38 0.38 14.34
C LEU A 124 21.52 0.55 15.61
N PHE A 125 21.44 -0.49 16.45
CA PHE A 125 20.78 -0.39 17.74
C PHE A 125 21.50 0.60 18.67
N TRP A 126 20.79 1.63 19.13
CA TRP A 126 21.38 2.67 19.96
C TRP A 126 20.38 3.29 20.95
N ASP A 127 20.63 3.12 22.26
CA ASP A 127 19.82 3.70 23.35
C ASP A 127 20.52 4.85 24.09
N GLY A 128 21.73 5.22 23.66
CA GLY A 128 22.50 6.34 24.21
C GLY A 128 22.85 6.17 25.69
N TYR A 129 22.44 7.15 26.50
CA TYR A 129 22.76 7.26 27.93
C TYR A 129 21.73 6.59 28.86
N ALA A 130 20.99 5.59 28.39
CA ALA A 130 20.07 4.83 29.25
C ALA A 130 20.88 4.05 30.32
N GLU A 131 21.27 4.71 31.40
CA GLU A 131 21.94 4.11 32.55
C GLU A 131 20.95 3.22 33.29
N ASN A 132 21.11 1.89 33.22
CA ASN A 132 20.52 0.94 34.17
C ASN A 132 19.04 1.17 34.52
N ILE A 133 18.27 1.77 33.62
CA ILE A 133 16.85 1.99 33.86
C ILE A 133 16.21 0.65 33.55
N ASN A 134 15.65 0.04 34.61
CA ASN A 134 15.03 -1.26 34.59
C ASN A 134 14.22 -1.45 33.29
N PRO A 135 14.49 -2.48 32.46
CA PRO A 135 13.87 -2.65 31.14
C PRO A 135 12.32 -2.73 31.19
N PHE A 136 11.75 -2.99 32.37
CA PHE A 136 10.31 -2.94 32.63
C PHE A 136 9.70 -1.52 32.61
N SER A 137 10.50 -0.47 32.77
CA SER A 137 10.01 0.92 32.83
C SER A 137 9.71 1.51 31.44
N TYR A 138 10.48 1.13 30.41
CA TYR A 138 10.27 1.61 29.04
C TYR A 138 9.05 1.00 28.37
N ALA A 139 8.64 -0.20 28.78
CA ALA A 139 7.49 -0.88 28.20
C ALA A 139 6.15 -0.19 28.51
N GLN A 140 6.08 0.69 29.51
CA GLN A 140 4.81 1.24 30.00
C GLN A 140 4.53 2.69 29.60
N SER A 141 5.51 3.48 29.14
CA SER A 141 5.22 4.84 28.63
C SER A 141 6.38 5.42 27.79
N PRO A 142 6.31 5.32 26.44
CA PRO A 142 7.19 6.10 25.55
C PRO A 142 7.07 7.62 25.73
N GLU A 143 6.08 8.08 26.50
CA GLU A 143 5.79 9.48 26.80
C GLU A 143 6.80 10.17 27.74
N TYR A 144 7.57 9.40 28.55
CA TYR A 144 8.54 9.95 29.51
C TYR A 144 9.99 9.95 29.04
N ALA A 145 10.26 9.64 27.77
CA ALA A 145 11.60 9.82 27.25
C ALA A 145 11.94 11.32 27.32
N ASP A 146 12.92 11.67 28.17
CA ASP A 146 13.35 13.05 28.39
C ASP A 146 13.71 13.70 27.04
N ARG A 147 12.87 14.61 26.54
CA ARG A 147 13.04 15.25 25.22
C ARG A 147 14.30 16.11 25.13
N THR A 148 14.94 16.42 26.26
CA THR A 148 16.18 17.22 26.29
C THR A 148 17.41 16.40 25.93
N MET A 149 17.37 15.08 26.08
CA MET A 149 18.50 14.23 25.71
C MET A 149 18.61 14.14 24.17
N PRO A 150 19.79 14.35 23.59
CA PRO A 150 19.98 14.27 22.14
C PRO A 150 19.88 12.82 21.66
N GLY A 151 19.12 12.58 20.59
CA GLY A 151 19.07 11.29 19.88
C GLY A 151 20.08 11.17 18.75
N LEU A 152 20.24 9.96 18.21
CA LEU A 152 21.13 9.68 17.09
C LEU A 152 20.56 10.20 15.76
N LYS A 153 21.41 10.82 14.95
CA LYS A 153 21.11 11.23 13.58
C LYS A 153 21.83 10.32 12.59
N ILE A 154 21.11 9.79 11.61
CA ILE A 154 21.65 8.89 10.61
C ILE A 154 21.33 9.47 9.24
N SER A 155 22.36 9.63 8.41
CA SER A 155 22.22 10.09 7.04
C SER A 155 22.97 9.16 6.10
N ILE A 156 22.26 8.63 5.10
CA ILE A 156 22.81 7.75 4.07
C ILE A 156 22.57 8.41 2.72
N ILE A 157 23.65 8.70 1.99
CA ILE A 157 23.63 9.56 0.80
C ILE A 157 24.34 8.85 -0.35
N ASN A 158 23.76 8.90 -1.56
CA ASN A 158 24.40 8.40 -2.80
C ASN A 158 24.95 6.98 -2.64
N SER A 159 24.15 6.06 -2.12
CA SER A 159 24.63 4.72 -1.77
C SER A 159 23.66 3.64 -2.24
N THR A 160 24.14 2.42 -2.43
CA THR A 160 23.27 1.27 -2.68
C THR A 160 23.28 0.35 -1.47
N ILE A 161 22.10 0.10 -0.92
CA ILE A 161 21.89 -0.78 0.23
C ILE A 161 21.35 -2.10 -0.28
N HIS A 162 22.09 -3.18 -0.05
CA HIS A 162 21.67 -4.51 -0.47
C HIS A 162 20.62 -5.09 0.47
N ASP A 163 20.82 -4.97 1.78
CA ASP A 163 19.85 -5.46 2.78
C ASP A 163 19.82 -4.55 4.00
N ILE A 164 18.60 -4.25 4.44
CA ILE A 164 18.31 -3.71 5.76
C ILE A 164 17.65 -4.83 6.55
N ALA A 165 18.45 -5.51 7.38
CA ALA A 165 17.97 -6.61 8.19
C ALA A 165 16.96 -6.15 9.26
N ARG A 166 16.35 -7.13 9.93
CA ARG A 166 15.45 -6.87 11.06
C ARG A 166 16.17 -6.12 12.18
N TYR A 167 15.44 -5.25 12.86
CA TYR A 167 15.92 -4.49 14.02
C TYR A 167 17.12 -3.58 13.75
N THR A 168 17.53 -3.35 12.49
CA THR A 168 18.65 -2.46 12.15
C THR A 168 18.47 -1.09 12.81
N PHE A 169 17.31 -0.45 12.62
CA PHE A 169 17.00 0.84 13.22
C PHE A 169 16.12 0.62 14.45
N LYS A 170 16.74 0.72 15.63
CA LYS A 170 16.07 0.52 16.93
C LYS A 170 16.70 1.42 18.01
N GLY A 171 15.84 1.99 18.86
CA GLY A 171 16.27 2.81 20.00
C GLY A 171 16.04 4.30 19.78
N ARG A 172 16.89 5.13 20.36
CA ARG A 172 16.72 6.59 20.44
C ARG A 172 17.28 7.30 19.21
N MET A 173 16.52 7.33 18.12
CA MET A 173 16.90 7.96 16.87
C MET A 173 16.10 9.23 16.64
N ASN A 174 16.77 10.36 16.49
CA ASN A 174 16.15 11.65 16.24
C ASN A 174 15.83 11.87 14.75
N GLU A 175 16.73 11.45 13.88
CA GLU A 175 16.66 11.72 12.45
C GLU A 175 17.22 10.54 11.67
N ILE A 176 16.46 10.06 10.69
CA ILE A 176 16.89 9.03 9.74
C ILE A 176 16.59 9.55 8.34
N VAL A 177 17.64 9.77 7.55
CA VAL A 177 17.53 10.36 6.20
C VAL A 177 18.25 9.48 5.19
N PHE A 178 17.52 9.06 4.16
CA PHE A 178 18.06 8.41 2.97
C PHE A 178 17.92 9.38 1.80
N LYS A 179 19.03 9.65 1.09
CA LYS A 179 19.03 10.57 -0.05
C LYS A 179 19.77 9.98 -1.25
N ASN A 180 19.08 9.88 -2.37
CA ASN A 180 19.63 9.29 -3.60
C ASN A 180 20.21 7.91 -3.31
N VAL A 181 19.37 7.02 -2.78
CA VAL A 181 19.76 5.67 -2.33
C VAL A 181 18.96 4.63 -3.10
N SER A 182 19.60 3.53 -3.49
CA SER A 182 18.89 2.35 -3.98
C SER A 182 18.87 1.30 -2.89
N ILE A 183 17.69 0.75 -2.57
CA ILE A 183 17.51 -0.27 -1.53
C ILE A 183 16.93 -1.53 -2.17
N ASP A 184 17.72 -2.60 -2.17
CA ASP A 184 17.32 -3.88 -2.76
C ASP A 184 16.29 -4.60 -1.89
N GLN A 185 16.55 -4.68 -0.58
CA GLN A 185 15.67 -5.38 0.36
C GLN A 185 15.55 -4.66 1.71
N ILE A 186 14.32 -4.58 2.22
CA ILE A 186 14.02 -4.20 3.60
C ILE A 186 13.27 -5.34 4.28
N SER A 187 13.92 -5.93 5.28
CA SER A 187 13.35 -7.01 6.09
C SER A 187 12.22 -6.53 7.00
N SER A 188 11.33 -7.44 7.40
CA SER A 188 10.34 -7.16 8.44
C SER A 188 11.00 -6.65 9.71
N PHE A 189 10.40 -5.67 10.37
CA PHE A 189 10.89 -5.03 11.60
C PHE A 189 12.23 -4.30 11.46
N ALA A 190 12.68 -3.97 10.25
CA ALA A 190 13.89 -3.18 10.03
C ALA A 190 13.88 -1.85 10.80
N PHE A 191 12.72 -1.18 10.83
CA PHE A 191 12.47 0.04 11.59
C PHE A 191 11.43 -0.25 12.67
N THR A 192 11.86 -0.35 13.92
CA THR A 192 10.95 -0.65 15.02
C THR A 192 11.40 -0.01 16.32
N SER A 193 10.43 0.33 17.16
CA SER A 193 10.70 0.84 18.51
C SER A 193 11.64 2.05 18.48
N LEU A 194 11.48 2.93 17.48
CA LEU A 194 12.18 4.20 17.43
C LEU A 194 11.53 5.14 18.45
N VAL A 195 12.37 5.77 19.27
CA VAL A 195 11.94 6.67 20.35
C VAL A 195 12.45 8.08 20.05
N GLN A 196 11.55 9.07 20.20
CA GLN A 196 11.82 10.50 19.98
C GLN A 196 12.33 10.84 18.57
N THR A 197 11.79 10.15 17.57
CA THR A 197 12.14 10.41 16.18
C THR A 197 11.45 11.67 15.69
N VAL A 198 12.20 12.70 15.38
CA VAL A 198 11.66 13.94 14.82
C VAL A 198 11.37 13.78 13.34
N ARG A 199 12.22 13.07 12.60
CA ARG A 199 12.03 12.89 11.15
C ARG A 199 12.53 11.55 10.63
N VAL A 200 11.75 10.97 9.74
CA VAL A 200 12.13 9.86 8.88
C VAL A 200 11.87 10.30 7.45
N GLU A 201 12.94 10.44 6.66
CA GLU A 201 12.86 11.00 5.31
C GLU A 201 13.53 10.05 4.31
N PHE A 202 12.80 9.75 3.24
CA PHE A 202 13.31 9.08 2.05
C PHE A 202 13.20 10.08 0.90
N ILE A 203 14.33 10.35 0.26
CA ILE A 203 14.47 11.36 -0.78
C ILE A 203 15.18 10.74 -1.97
N ASP A 204 14.54 10.73 -3.12
CA ASP A 204 15.05 10.13 -4.35
C ASP A 204 15.53 8.68 -4.12
N THR A 205 14.74 7.90 -3.37
CA THR A 205 15.09 6.53 -2.99
C THR A 205 14.38 5.51 -3.88
N ALA A 206 15.11 4.53 -4.39
CA ALA A 206 14.55 3.43 -5.16
C ALA A 206 14.37 2.19 -4.27
N PHE A 207 13.14 1.73 -4.10
CA PHE A 207 12.80 0.55 -3.31
C PHE A 207 12.42 -0.60 -4.23
N LYS A 208 13.20 -1.68 -4.16
CA LYS A 208 12.94 -2.91 -4.91
C LYS A 208 12.02 -3.85 -4.12
N THR A 209 12.50 -4.39 -3.00
CA THR A 209 11.71 -5.31 -2.17
C THR A 209 11.51 -4.78 -0.76
N ILE A 210 10.25 -4.62 -0.36
CA ILE A 210 9.86 -4.30 1.02
C ILE A 210 9.10 -5.51 1.56
N HIS A 211 9.50 -6.04 2.72
CA HIS A 211 8.72 -7.06 3.40
C HIS A 211 7.58 -6.44 4.23
N PRO A 212 6.49 -7.18 4.46
CA PRO A 212 5.45 -6.75 5.39
C PRO A 212 6.04 -6.39 6.76
N GLN A 213 5.53 -5.34 7.39
CA GLN A 213 5.96 -4.83 8.69
C GLN A 213 7.42 -4.36 8.74
N ALA A 214 8.03 -4.02 7.61
CA ALA A 214 9.35 -3.38 7.57
C ALA A 214 9.43 -2.16 8.48
N PHE A 215 8.35 -1.37 8.51
CA PHE A 215 8.19 -0.17 9.32
C PHE A 215 7.10 -0.43 10.36
N LYS A 216 7.46 -0.75 11.61
CA LYS A 216 6.50 -1.18 12.61
C LYS A 216 6.62 -0.44 13.94
N LYS A 217 5.48 0.00 14.48
CA LYS A 217 5.35 0.45 15.89
C LYS A 217 6.44 1.45 16.31
N PHE A 218 6.51 2.56 15.59
CA PHE A 218 7.33 3.69 15.99
C PHE A 218 6.56 5.00 15.84
N THR A 219 7.02 6.01 16.56
CA THR A 219 6.44 7.34 16.54
C THR A 219 7.43 8.32 15.93
N THR A 220 6.98 9.14 14.98
CA THR A 220 7.78 10.24 14.44
C THR A 220 6.99 11.54 14.32
N ASN A 221 7.64 12.70 14.30
CA ASN A 221 6.93 13.95 13.98
C ASN A 221 6.65 14.05 12.49
N ASN A 222 7.64 13.74 11.64
CA ASN A 222 7.51 13.89 10.20
C ASN A 222 7.94 12.61 9.48
N LEU A 223 7.07 12.12 8.61
CA LEU A 223 7.37 11.04 7.68
C LEU A 223 7.25 11.60 6.26
N LEU A 224 8.37 11.65 5.54
CA LEU A 224 8.43 12.18 4.18
C LEU A 224 8.92 11.10 3.21
N LEU A 225 8.12 10.87 2.17
CA LEU A 225 8.52 10.15 0.97
C LEU A 225 8.56 11.16 -0.18
N SER A 226 9.70 11.35 -0.83
CA SER A 226 9.89 12.41 -1.81
C SER A 226 10.76 11.98 -2.98
N GLY A 227 10.21 11.94 -4.20
CA GLY A 227 10.98 11.50 -5.37
C GLY A 227 11.25 9.99 -5.37
N ASP A 228 10.59 9.24 -4.50
CA ASP A 228 10.85 7.82 -4.31
C ASP A 228 10.17 6.96 -5.37
N SER A 229 10.76 5.81 -5.67
CA SER A 229 10.18 4.81 -6.58
C SER A 229 10.02 3.47 -5.90
N PHE A 230 8.84 2.85 -6.08
CA PHE A 230 8.48 1.58 -5.44
C PHE A 230 8.05 0.56 -6.49
N GLU A 231 8.70 -0.59 -6.53
CA GLU A 231 8.23 -1.73 -7.32
C GLU A 231 6.91 -2.27 -6.73
N SER A 232 6.87 -2.52 -5.42
CA SER A 232 5.62 -2.81 -4.73
C SER A 232 5.67 -2.42 -3.25
N VAL A 233 4.53 -2.00 -2.72
CA VAL A 233 4.36 -1.74 -1.28
C VAL A 233 3.36 -2.76 -0.73
N PRO A 234 3.83 -3.82 -0.03
CA PRO A 234 2.94 -4.89 0.43
C PRO A 234 2.02 -4.42 1.56
N SER A 235 0.97 -5.21 1.81
CA SER A 235 0.10 -4.99 2.96
C SER A 235 0.90 -4.93 4.26
N ARG A 236 0.58 -3.94 5.09
CA ARG A 236 1.22 -3.66 6.38
C ARG A 236 2.72 -3.34 6.27
N ALA A 237 3.22 -2.87 5.12
CA ALA A 237 4.60 -2.39 5.02
C ALA A 237 4.91 -1.34 6.11
N PHE A 238 4.01 -0.37 6.26
CA PHE A 238 3.97 0.56 7.37
C PHE A 238 2.83 0.17 8.30
N SER A 239 3.17 -0.39 9.47
CA SER A 239 2.22 -0.97 10.40
C SER A 239 2.27 -0.28 11.76
N GLU A 240 1.19 0.38 12.14
CA GLU A 240 1.07 1.08 13.43
C GLU A 240 2.15 2.15 13.61
N VAL A 241 2.44 2.89 12.54
CA VAL A 241 3.33 4.05 12.60
C VAL A 241 2.51 5.26 13.06
N VAL A 242 2.97 5.93 14.11
CA VAL A 242 2.34 7.15 14.61
C VAL A 242 3.12 8.35 14.08
N VAL A 243 2.45 9.26 13.38
CA VAL A 243 3.05 10.47 12.82
C VAL A 243 2.40 11.67 13.50
N LEU A 244 3.16 12.55 14.16
CA LEU A 244 2.56 13.62 14.97
C LEU A 244 2.27 14.90 14.16
N GLU A 245 3.11 15.26 13.21
CA GLU A 245 2.94 16.51 12.46
C GLU A 245 2.52 16.23 11.02
N SER A 246 3.42 15.70 10.20
CA SER A 246 3.16 15.56 8.77
C SER A 246 3.54 14.19 8.23
N PHE A 247 2.60 13.58 7.50
CA PHE A 247 2.88 12.46 6.62
C PHE A 247 2.70 12.95 5.18
N SER A 248 3.76 12.91 4.38
CA SER A 248 3.68 13.41 3.01
C SER A 248 4.36 12.48 2.01
N ILE A 249 3.68 12.28 0.89
CA ILE A 249 4.13 11.53 -0.27
C ILE A 249 4.20 12.52 -1.43
N LYS A 250 5.39 12.80 -1.95
CA LYS A 250 5.61 13.84 -2.97
C LYS A 250 6.41 13.30 -4.14
N ASN A 251 5.97 13.56 -5.36
CA ASN A 251 6.70 13.19 -6.58
C ASN A 251 7.12 11.71 -6.61
N CYS A 252 6.32 10.82 -6.01
CA CYS A 252 6.66 9.41 -5.89
C CYS A 252 6.06 8.61 -7.04
N LYS A 253 6.67 7.46 -7.36
CA LYS A 253 6.15 6.50 -8.33
C LYS A 253 5.92 5.14 -7.68
N PHE A 254 4.70 4.64 -7.74
CA PHE A 254 4.32 3.34 -7.21
C PHE A 254 3.84 2.43 -8.33
N SER A 255 4.49 1.27 -8.53
CA SER A 255 3.99 0.29 -9.50
C SER A 255 2.78 -0.47 -8.93
N ARG A 256 2.81 -0.82 -7.65
CA ARG A 256 1.62 -1.34 -6.94
C ARG A 256 1.61 -1.00 -5.45
N VAL A 257 0.47 -0.53 -4.96
CA VAL A 257 0.18 -0.35 -3.54
C VAL A 257 -0.92 -1.33 -3.14
N TYR A 258 -0.59 -2.30 -2.29
CA TYR A 258 -1.55 -3.28 -1.79
C TYR A 258 -2.43 -2.71 -0.68
N SER A 259 -3.55 -3.37 -0.41
CA SER A 259 -4.48 -2.99 0.67
C SER A 259 -3.77 -2.90 2.02
N SER A 260 -4.07 -1.83 2.76
CA SER A 260 -3.48 -1.50 4.06
C SER A 260 -1.94 -1.48 4.04
N ALA A 261 -1.33 -1.08 2.92
CA ALA A 261 0.11 -0.89 2.83
C ALA A 261 0.60 0.17 3.83
N PHE A 262 -0.15 1.26 3.97
CA PHE A 262 0.13 2.37 4.87
C PHE A 262 -0.88 2.40 6.02
N ILE A 263 -0.52 1.89 7.19
CA ILE A 263 -1.30 1.99 8.43
C ILE A 263 -0.67 3.05 9.33
N ILE A 264 -1.08 4.30 9.14
CA ILE A 264 -0.52 5.49 9.79
C ILE A 264 -1.55 6.12 10.73
N LYS A 265 -1.10 6.60 11.89
CA LYS A 265 -1.97 7.18 12.93
C LYS A 265 -1.55 8.59 13.31
N ASP A 266 -2.56 9.42 13.54
CA ASP A 266 -2.54 10.77 14.08
C ASP A 266 -1.72 11.86 13.35
N PRO A 267 -1.43 11.80 12.02
CA PRO A 267 -0.83 12.94 11.36
C PRO A 267 -1.76 14.15 11.46
N ARG A 268 -1.18 15.34 11.61
CA ARG A 268 -1.93 16.60 11.52
C ARG A 268 -2.18 16.99 10.07
N TYR A 269 -1.23 16.66 9.20
CA TYR A 269 -1.31 16.91 7.76
C TYR A 269 -0.99 15.62 7.03
N PHE A 270 -1.88 15.20 6.14
CA PHE A 270 -1.65 14.08 5.24
C PHE A 270 -1.81 14.53 3.78
N ASP A 271 -0.70 14.54 3.04
CA ASP A 271 -0.68 15.01 1.66
C ASP A 271 -0.05 13.98 0.71
N ILE A 272 -0.74 13.69 -0.38
CA ILE A 272 -0.25 12.93 -1.54
C ILE A 272 -0.19 13.89 -2.73
N LEU A 273 1.02 14.24 -3.15
CA LEU A 273 1.27 15.31 -4.11
C LEU A 273 2.06 14.80 -5.32
N ASN A 274 1.61 15.16 -6.52
CA ASN A 274 2.34 14.98 -7.78
C ASN A 274 2.90 13.55 -7.97
N SER A 275 2.20 12.55 -7.47
CA SER A 275 2.67 11.17 -7.45
C SER A 275 1.92 10.31 -8.47
N GLN A 276 2.59 9.27 -8.97
CA GLN A 276 2.03 8.33 -9.92
C GLN A 276 1.79 6.98 -9.26
N PHE A 277 0.59 6.43 -9.45
CA PHE A 277 0.18 5.11 -8.98
C PHE A 277 -0.26 4.28 -10.17
N ASP A 278 0.48 3.22 -10.50
CA ASP A 278 0.11 2.34 -11.61
C ASP A 278 -1.07 1.43 -11.18
N ILE A 279 -0.99 0.84 -9.99
CA ILE A 279 -2.10 0.07 -9.39
C ILE A 279 -2.24 0.46 -7.91
N LEU A 280 -3.40 0.98 -7.54
CA LEU A 280 -3.79 1.27 -6.16
C LEU A 280 -4.96 0.37 -5.75
N ASP A 281 -4.68 -0.59 -4.86
CA ASP A 281 -5.71 -1.49 -4.32
C ASP A 281 -6.60 -0.77 -3.28
N GLY A 282 -7.80 -1.30 -3.03
CA GLY A 282 -8.74 -0.78 -2.04
C GLY A 282 -8.10 -0.72 -0.64
N ASP A 283 -8.42 0.32 0.13
CA ASP A 283 -7.81 0.62 1.43
C ASP A 283 -6.27 0.67 1.42
N GLY A 284 -5.63 0.99 0.30
CA GLY A 284 -4.16 1.10 0.22
C GLY A 284 -3.58 2.03 1.31
N PHE A 285 -4.36 3.07 1.64
CA PHE A 285 -4.11 4.00 2.73
C PHE A 285 -5.11 3.76 3.86
N LYS A 286 -4.62 3.31 5.01
CA LYS A 286 -5.35 3.24 6.26
C LYS A 286 -4.80 4.27 7.23
N VAL A 287 -5.23 5.52 7.05
CA VAL A 287 -4.67 6.68 7.75
C VAL A 287 -5.74 7.29 8.65
N THR A 288 -5.50 7.30 9.95
CA THR A 288 -6.37 8.01 10.90
C THR A 288 -5.72 9.36 11.21
N THR A 289 -6.17 10.44 10.59
CA THR A 289 -5.59 11.81 10.70
C THR A 289 -6.34 12.67 11.70
N ARG A 290 -5.78 13.80 12.12
CA ARG A 290 -6.44 14.83 12.94
C ARG A 290 -6.50 16.21 12.26
N GLY A 291 -6.34 16.25 10.95
CA GLY A 291 -6.45 17.45 10.15
C GLY A 291 -6.80 17.16 8.70
N ASP A 292 -6.63 18.18 7.86
CA ASP A 292 -6.95 18.12 6.44
C ASP A 292 -6.15 17.04 5.69
N VAL A 293 -6.77 16.51 4.65
CA VAL A 293 -6.17 15.56 3.70
C VAL A 293 -6.11 16.20 2.32
N GLY A 294 -4.93 16.19 1.70
CA GLY A 294 -4.72 16.66 0.33
C GLY A 294 -4.28 15.53 -0.59
N VAL A 295 -5.02 15.30 -1.67
CA VAL A 295 -4.63 14.47 -2.80
C VAL A 295 -4.58 15.40 -4.00
N LYS A 296 -3.38 15.76 -4.47
CA LYS A 296 -3.22 16.80 -5.49
C LYS A 296 -2.21 16.47 -6.57
N GLY A 297 -2.58 16.72 -7.82
CA GLY A 297 -1.68 16.61 -8.97
C GLY A 297 -1.25 15.17 -9.28
N ASN A 298 -1.96 14.16 -8.77
CA ASN A 298 -1.57 12.77 -8.91
C ASN A 298 -2.09 12.15 -10.21
N ILE A 299 -1.42 11.09 -10.64
CA ILE A 299 -1.82 10.27 -11.77
C ILE A 299 -2.09 8.86 -11.28
N PHE A 300 -3.33 8.44 -11.38
CA PHE A 300 -3.81 7.13 -10.97
C PHE A 300 -4.16 6.32 -12.22
N ASN A 301 -3.39 5.29 -12.54
CA ASN A 301 -3.65 4.48 -13.72
C ASN A 301 -4.81 3.50 -13.47
N ILE A 302 -4.67 2.58 -12.53
CA ILE A 302 -5.74 1.67 -12.09
C ILE A 302 -5.99 1.89 -10.60
N THR A 303 -7.20 2.32 -10.24
CA THR A 303 -7.58 2.49 -8.83
C THR A 303 -8.80 1.66 -8.50
N ASN A 304 -8.62 0.68 -7.63
CA ASN A 304 -9.69 -0.20 -7.19
C ASN A 304 -10.66 0.54 -6.24
N GLY A 305 -11.88 0.01 -6.09
CA GLY A 305 -12.89 0.60 -5.22
C GLY A 305 -12.43 0.70 -3.77
N GLY A 306 -12.80 1.78 -3.08
CA GLY A 306 -12.45 2.01 -1.68
C GLY A 306 -10.98 2.37 -1.42
N ALA A 307 -10.21 2.79 -2.43
CA ALA A 307 -8.79 3.13 -2.27
C ALA A 307 -8.51 4.17 -1.18
N PHE A 308 -9.43 5.12 -0.99
CA PHE A 308 -9.33 6.20 0.01
C PHE A 308 -10.25 6.01 1.21
N LEU A 309 -11.05 4.94 1.26
CA LEU A 309 -12.04 4.69 2.33
C LEU A 309 -11.39 4.46 3.70
N GLY A 310 -10.17 3.89 3.70
CA GLY A 310 -9.37 3.70 4.90
C GLY A 310 -8.82 4.99 5.54
N ILE A 311 -8.99 6.15 4.89
CA ILE A 311 -8.58 7.44 5.44
C ILE A 311 -9.71 8.02 6.27
N GLN A 312 -9.47 8.19 7.57
CA GLN A 312 -10.48 8.53 8.57
C GLN A 312 -10.01 9.71 9.43
N LEU A 313 -10.96 10.51 9.90
CA LEU A 313 -10.69 11.58 10.86
C LEU A 313 -10.81 11.05 12.29
N ASN A 314 -9.84 11.39 13.14
CA ASN A 314 -9.90 11.12 14.56
C ASN A 314 -10.82 12.14 15.24
N MET A 315 -12.12 11.85 15.25
CA MET A 315 -13.17 12.72 15.82
C MET A 315 -13.01 12.99 17.32
N GLU A 316 -12.28 12.14 18.05
CA GLU A 316 -12.01 12.36 19.48
C GLU A 316 -11.02 13.51 19.72
N GLN A 317 -10.15 13.79 18.74
CA GLN A 317 -9.10 14.80 18.84
C GLN A 317 -9.44 16.10 18.11
N VAL A 318 -10.50 16.12 17.30
CA VAL A 318 -10.85 17.25 16.43
C VAL A 318 -12.30 17.63 16.63
N ALA A 319 -12.55 18.89 17.01
CA ALA A 319 -13.90 19.40 17.28
C ALA A 319 -14.63 19.90 16.02
N VAL A 320 -13.95 20.00 14.88
CA VAL A 320 -14.46 20.63 13.64
C VAL A 320 -14.23 19.69 12.46
N GLU A 321 -15.18 19.66 11.54
CA GLU A 321 -15.03 18.97 10.26
C GLU A 321 -13.75 19.42 9.55
N GLN A 322 -13.03 18.45 8.98
CA GLN A 322 -11.81 18.71 8.20
C GLN A 322 -12.11 18.56 6.71
N LYS A 323 -11.22 19.05 5.86
CA LYS A 323 -11.37 18.94 4.41
C LYS A 323 -10.64 17.73 3.86
N PHE A 324 -11.26 17.06 2.91
CA PHE A 324 -10.61 16.08 2.06
C PHE A 324 -10.59 16.64 0.64
N ILE A 325 -9.41 17.08 0.18
CA ILE A 325 -9.27 17.83 -1.07
C ILE A 325 -8.67 16.92 -2.13
N PHE A 326 -9.40 16.71 -3.22
CA PHE A 326 -8.87 16.19 -4.48
C PHE A 326 -8.68 17.37 -5.43
N ASP A 327 -7.47 17.61 -5.93
CA ASP A 327 -7.19 18.73 -6.82
C ASP A 327 -6.23 18.37 -7.96
N ASN A 328 -6.68 18.57 -9.20
CA ASN A 328 -5.83 18.37 -10.39
C ASN A 328 -5.33 16.91 -10.53
N ASP A 329 -6.10 15.94 -10.05
CA ASP A 329 -5.80 14.52 -10.17
C ASP A 329 -6.32 13.94 -11.50
N THR A 330 -5.55 13.02 -12.08
CA THR A 330 -5.92 12.31 -13.30
C THR A 330 -6.10 10.82 -13.03
N PHE A 331 -7.22 10.25 -13.44
CA PHE A 331 -7.55 8.83 -13.34
C PHE A 331 -7.63 8.22 -14.75
N ASN A 332 -6.92 7.13 -15.03
CA ASN A 332 -7.06 6.41 -16.31
C ASN A 332 -8.10 5.30 -16.26
N ALA A 333 -8.42 4.78 -15.08
CA ALA A 333 -9.51 3.86 -14.83
C ALA A 333 -10.08 4.11 -13.44
N LEU A 334 -11.37 4.42 -13.38
CA LEU A 334 -12.09 4.76 -12.16
C LEU A 334 -13.21 3.73 -11.92
N HIS A 335 -13.18 3.08 -10.75
CA HIS A 335 -14.29 2.25 -10.30
C HIS A 335 -15.27 3.09 -9.46
N GLY A 336 -16.56 2.71 -9.42
CA GLY A 336 -17.62 3.53 -8.83
C GLY A 336 -17.42 3.93 -7.36
N ASP A 337 -16.67 3.13 -6.59
CA ASP A 337 -16.39 3.38 -5.18
C ASP A 337 -14.98 3.93 -4.91
N THR A 338 -14.23 4.32 -5.94
CA THR A 338 -12.85 4.76 -5.79
C THR A 338 -12.74 6.04 -4.96
N LEU A 339 -13.56 7.06 -5.25
CA LEU A 339 -13.50 8.39 -4.62
C LEU A 339 -14.36 8.51 -3.36
N VAL A 340 -14.91 7.39 -2.86
CA VAL A 340 -15.70 7.41 -1.63
C VAL A 340 -14.77 7.64 -0.45
N VAL A 341 -15.01 8.74 0.26
CA VAL A 341 -14.33 9.10 1.51
C VAL A 341 -15.29 9.03 2.69
N ASP A 342 -14.76 8.89 3.90
CA ASP A 342 -15.55 8.93 5.12
C ASP A 342 -16.17 10.33 5.34
N SER A 343 -17.47 10.44 5.10
CA SER A 343 -18.22 11.70 5.20
C SER A 343 -18.62 12.07 6.64
N ILE A 344 -18.32 11.24 7.64
CA ILE A 344 -18.68 11.54 9.04
C ILE A 344 -17.78 12.67 9.59
N GLY A 345 -16.51 12.68 9.22
CA GLY A 345 -15.54 13.68 9.69
C GLY A 345 -15.01 14.62 8.61
N PHE A 346 -15.14 14.25 7.33
CA PHE A 346 -14.62 15.05 6.23
C PHE A 346 -15.71 15.71 5.40
N GLN A 347 -15.41 16.94 5.00
CA GLN A 347 -16.04 17.60 3.86
C GLN A 347 -15.20 17.35 2.59
N PRO A 348 -15.63 16.45 1.68
CA PRO A 348 -14.92 16.24 0.43
C PRO A 348 -15.05 17.46 -0.48
N VAL A 349 -13.95 17.85 -1.12
CA VAL A 349 -13.86 18.91 -2.11
C VAL A 349 -13.17 18.34 -3.34
N TYR A 350 -13.86 18.33 -4.48
CA TYR A 350 -13.29 17.83 -5.73
C TYR A 350 -13.08 19.00 -6.69
N THR A 351 -11.83 19.24 -7.08
CA THR A 351 -11.48 20.28 -8.06
C THR A 351 -10.63 19.69 -9.16
N ASN A 352 -10.98 19.99 -10.42
CA ASN A 352 -10.17 19.59 -11.58
C ASN A 352 -9.81 18.10 -11.61
N ILE A 353 -10.78 17.22 -11.37
CA ILE A 353 -10.58 15.78 -11.54
C ILE A 353 -10.74 15.43 -13.01
N PHE A 354 -9.74 14.73 -13.56
CA PHE A 354 -9.72 14.32 -14.95
C PHE A 354 -9.81 12.81 -15.08
N LEU A 355 -10.69 12.33 -15.94
CA LEU A 355 -10.78 10.94 -16.36
C LEU A 355 -10.20 10.84 -17.78
N ASN A 356 -9.11 10.09 -17.94
CA ASN A 356 -8.47 9.82 -19.23
C ASN A 356 -9.13 8.62 -19.94
N GLN A 357 -10.45 8.63 -19.97
CA GLN A 357 -11.29 7.69 -20.69
C GLN A 357 -12.36 8.47 -21.45
N LEU A 358 -12.87 7.86 -22.52
CA LEU A 358 -14.00 8.42 -23.25
C LEU A 358 -15.21 8.49 -22.33
N CYS A 359 -15.95 9.61 -22.38
CA CYS A 359 -17.19 9.76 -21.65
C CYS A 359 -18.21 8.69 -22.06
N ASP A 360 -18.66 7.88 -21.11
CA ASP A 360 -19.69 6.85 -21.34
C ASP A 360 -20.83 6.99 -20.33
N CYS A 361 -22.06 6.82 -20.80
CA CYS A 361 -23.28 6.91 -20.01
C CYS A 361 -23.42 5.78 -18.99
N TRP A 362 -22.82 4.61 -19.25
CA TRP A 362 -22.90 3.46 -18.36
C TRP A 362 -22.06 3.60 -17.08
N VAL A 363 -21.01 4.43 -17.13
CA VAL A 363 -20.07 4.63 -16.00
C VAL A 363 -20.64 5.59 -14.96
N ILE A 364 -21.66 6.38 -15.32
CA ILE A 364 -22.23 7.43 -14.49
C ILE A 364 -23.24 6.83 -13.51
N GLU A 365 -22.76 6.42 -12.33
CA GLU A 365 -23.63 6.19 -11.19
C GLU A 365 -24.17 7.54 -10.66
N ASP A 366 -25.37 7.56 -10.05
CA ASP A 366 -26.01 8.76 -9.49
C ASP A 366 -25.33 9.27 -8.20
N LYS A 367 -24.00 9.35 -8.17
CA LYS A 367 -23.23 9.92 -7.05
C LYS A 367 -22.86 11.38 -7.35
N LYS A 368 -23.07 12.25 -6.37
CA LYS A 368 -22.90 13.72 -6.48
C LYS A 368 -21.50 14.15 -6.95
N PHE A 369 -20.45 13.38 -6.66
CA PHE A 369 -19.09 13.75 -7.02
C PHE A 369 -18.80 13.60 -8.52
N PHE A 370 -19.58 12.80 -9.26
CA PHE A 370 -19.38 12.65 -10.71
C PHE A 370 -19.62 13.97 -11.45
N ASP A 371 -20.45 14.87 -10.90
CA ASP A 371 -20.75 16.16 -11.52
C ASP A 371 -19.50 17.02 -11.77
N GLU A 372 -18.47 16.88 -10.94
CA GLU A 372 -17.23 17.68 -10.97
C GLU A 372 -16.11 17.01 -11.79
N ILE A 373 -16.28 15.74 -12.18
CA ILE A 373 -15.29 14.98 -12.96
C ILE A 373 -15.37 15.37 -14.43
N LYS A 374 -14.21 15.60 -15.06
CA LYS A 374 -14.07 15.91 -16.48
C LYS A 374 -13.59 14.67 -17.24
N CYS A 375 -14.34 14.20 -18.23
CA CYS A 375 -13.96 13.07 -19.10
C CYS A 375 -13.57 13.56 -20.51
N LEU A 376 -12.97 12.67 -21.31
CA LEU A 376 -12.50 12.98 -22.67
C LEU A 376 -13.62 12.71 -23.70
N LEU A 377 -13.82 13.63 -24.64
CA LEU A 377 -14.62 13.40 -25.84
C LEU A 377 -13.77 12.78 -26.96
N GLU A 378 -14.42 12.24 -28.00
CA GLU A 378 -13.74 11.66 -29.17
C GLU A 378 -12.83 12.67 -29.90
N ASN A 379 -13.14 13.96 -29.82
CA ASN A 379 -12.35 15.05 -30.40
C ASN A 379 -11.16 15.49 -29.52
N GLY A 380 -10.98 14.89 -28.32
CA GLY A 380 -9.94 15.23 -27.35
C GLY A 380 -10.28 16.39 -26.40
N GLU A 381 -11.45 17.01 -26.53
CA GLU A 381 -11.91 18.05 -25.59
C GLU A 381 -12.36 17.42 -24.27
N ARG A 382 -12.22 18.18 -23.17
CA ARG A 382 -12.64 17.74 -21.83
C ARG A 382 -13.95 18.43 -21.45
N VAL A 383 -14.96 17.64 -21.11
CA VAL A 383 -16.27 18.13 -20.63
C VAL A 383 -16.59 17.54 -19.27
N THR A 384 -17.38 18.25 -18.48
CA THR A 384 -17.83 17.68 -17.20
C THR A 384 -18.81 16.53 -17.46
N MET A 385 -18.77 15.49 -16.63
CA MET A 385 -19.69 14.37 -16.77
C MET A 385 -21.15 14.80 -16.63
N LYS A 386 -21.42 15.85 -15.84
CA LYS A 386 -22.75 16.45 -15.74
C LYS A 386 -23.25 16.99 -17.08
N GLU A 387 -22.45 17.84 -17.73
CA GLU A 387 -22.79 18.38 -19.06
C GLU A 387 -22.94 17.24 -20.07
N TYR A 388 -22.06 16.25 -20.04
CA TYR A 388 -22.15 15.09 -20.92
C TYR A 388 -23.43 14.26 -20.69
N LYS A 389 -23.79 14.02 -19.42
CA LYS A 389 -25.00 13.28 -19.03
C LYS A 389 -26.26 13.98 -19.52
N ASP A 390 -26.35 15.28 -19.30
CA ASP A 390 -27.49 16.10 -19.68
C ASP A 390 -27.70 16.13 -21.19
N HIS A 391 -26.60 16.19 -21.97
CA HIS A 391 -26.66 16.27 -23.44
C HIS A 391 -26.80 14.90 -24.13
N ASN A 392 -26.04 13.89 -23.71
CA ASN A 392 -25.90 12.63 -24.46
C ASN A 392 -26.59 11.42 -23.80
N CYS A 393 -26.72 11.42 -22.48
CA CYS A 393 -27.20 10.26 -21.72
C CYS A 393 -28.68 10.33 -21.35
N SER A 394 -29.40 11.40 -21.72
CA SER A 394 -30.84 11.45 -21.52
C SER A 394 -31.51 10.37 -22.37
N VAL A 395 -31.82 9.24 -21.70
CA VAL A 395 -32.56 8.07 -22.21
C VAL A 395 -33.88 8.45 -22.92
N PHE A 396 -34.35 9.67 -22.68
CA PHE A 396 -35.47 10.27 -23.40
C PHE A 396 -35.21 10.50 -24.90
N SER A 397 -33.98 10.61 -25.40
CA SER A 397 -33.78 10.78 -26.86
C SER A 397 -34.23 9.54 -27.66
N GLY A 398 -33.83 8.35 -27.23
CA GLY A 398 -34.19 7.10 -27.90
C GLY A 398 -35.55 6.55 -27.49
N ILE A 399 -35.80 6.43 -26.18
CA ILE A 399 -37.02 5.79 -25.68
C ILE A 399 -38.24 6.71 -25.83
N SER A 400 -38.11 8.04 -25.69
CA SER A 400 -39.24 8.94 -25.95
C SER A 400 -39.64 8.89 -27.42
N LEU A 401 -38.68 8.81 -28.36
CA LEU A 401 -39.02 8.69 -29.78
C LEU A 401 -39.74 7.36 -30.06
N VAL A 402 -39.31 6.25 -29.47
CA VAL A 402 -40.01 4.96 -29.58
C VAL A 402 -41.40 5.01 -28.93
N ILE A 403 -41.54 5.57 -27.73
CA ILE A 403 -42.85 5.74 -27.07
C ILE A 403 -43.76 6.64 -27.90
N ILE A 404 -43.25 7.76 -28.42
CA ILE A 404 -43.99 8.67 -29.29
C ILE A 404 -44.45 7.93 -30.55
N VAL A 405 -43.58 7.17 -31.21
CA VAL A 405 -43.94 6.37 -32.39
C VAL A 405 -45.01 5.34 -32.03
N VAL A 406 -44.88 4.62 -30.91
CA VAL A 406 -45.87 3.63 -30.46
C VAL A 406 -47.21 4.29 -30.15
N VAL A 407 -47.22 5.44 -29.48
CA VAL A 407 -48.45 6.22 -29.18
C VAL A 407 -49.08 6.75 -30.46
N VAL A 408 -48.30 7.26 -31.41
CA VAL A 408 -48.80 7.73 -32.72
C VAL A 408 -49.38 6.57 -33.54
N VAL A 409 -48.72 5.41 -33.56
CA VAL A 409 -49.25 4.23 -34.27
C VAL A 409 -50.52 3.71 -33.62
N LEU A 410 -50.59 3.63 -32.28
CA LEU A 410 -51.79 3.22 -31.55
C LEU A 410 -52.95 4.19 -31.78
N THR A 411 -52.71 5.51 -31.75
CA THR A 411 -53.75 6.51 -32.01
C THR A 411 -54.25 6.45 -33.44
N LEU A 412 -53.36 6.27 -34.43
CA LEU A 412 -53.75 6.04 -35.82
C LEU A 412 -54.58 4.76 -35.99
N LEU A 413 -54.21 3.65 -35.33
CA LEU A 413 -55.01 2.42 -35.34
C LEU A 413 -56.40 2.62 -34.74
N VAL A 414 -56.50 3.33 -33.61
CA VAL A 414 -57.78 3.66 -32.96
C VAL A 414 -58.67 4.54 -33.84
N ILE A 415 -58.11 5.34 -34.76
CA ILE A 415 -58.88 6.17 -35.71
C ILE A 415 -59.23 5.37 -36.98
N ILE A 416 -58.29 4.63 -37.54
CA ILE A 416 -58.47 3.91 -38.81
C ILE A 416 -59.43 2.74 -38.65
N VAL A 417 -59.33 1.95 -37.57
CA VAL A 417 -60.20 0.79 -37.32
C VAL A 417 -61.69 1.15 -37.32
N PRO A 418 -62.17 2.20 -36.62
CA PRO A 418 -63.58 2.59 -36.68
C PRO A 418 -63.98 3.19 -38.04
N ILE A 419 -63.11 3.94 -38.72
CA ILE A 419 -63.40 4.43 -40.08
C ILE A 419 -63.62 3.25 -41.04
N VAL A 420 -62.72 2.26 -41.00
CA VAL A 420 -62.83 1.03 -41.81
C VAL A 420 -64.06 0.22 -41.41
N ALA A 421 -64.34 0.06 -40.11
CA ALA A 421 -65.53 -0.64 -39.64
C ALA A 421 -66.84 0.05 -40.09
N VAL A 422 -66.89 1.38 -40.07
CA VAL A 422 -68.02 2.16 -40.60
C VAL A 422 -68.12 2.02 -42.11
N TYR A 423 -67.01 2.09 -42.84
CA TYR A 423 -66.96 1.93 -44.29
C TYR A 423 -67.46 0.55 -44.72
N ILE A 424 -66.99 -0.52 -44.07
CA ILE A 424 -67.45 -1.91 -44.27
C ILE A 424 -68.94 -2.01 -43.92
N LYS A 425 -69.38 -1.49 -42.77
CA LYS A 425 -70.81 -1.53 -42.38
C LYS A 425 -71.71 -0.80 -43.39
N ARG A 426 -71.22 0.27 -44.02
CA ARG A 426 -71.98 1.06 -44.99
C ARG A 426 -72.02 0.40 -46.37
N THR A 427 -70.91 -0.21 -46.82
CA THR A 427 -70.85 -0.95 -48.08
C THR A 427 -71.63 -2.27 -48.02
N TYR A 428 -71.58 -3.00 -46.90
CA TYR A 428 -72.32 -4.26 -46.74
C TYR A 428 -73.81 -4.10 -46.39
N LYS A 429 -74.26 -2.92 -45.96
CA LYS A 429 -75.70 -2.62 -45.80
C LYS A 429 -76.41 -2.29 -47.11
N GLY A 430 -75.67 -2.08 -48.21
CA GLY A 430 -76.25 -1.77 -49.53
C GLY A 430 -76.82 -2.97 -50.31
N THR A 431 -76.57 -4.22 -49.87
CA THR A 431 -76.78 -5.40 -50.73
C THR A 431 -77.45 -6.59 -50.04
N LYS A 432 -78.33 -6.34 -49.05
CA LYS A 432 -79.22 -7.38 -48.51
C LYS A 432 -80.68 -6.92 -48.44
N GLN A 433 -81.28 -6.70 -49.61
CA GLN A 433 -82.71 -6.87 -49.79
C GLN A 433 -82.98 -8.39 -49.75
N LYS A 434 -83.32 -8.93 -48.57
CA LYS A 434 -83.67 -10.33 -48.42
C LYS A 434 -85.08 -10.54 -48.97
N GLU A 435 -85.14 -11.14 -50.14
CA GLU A 435 -86.33 -11.74 -50.74
C GLU A 435 -86.80 -12.90 -49.84
N TYR A 436 -87.94 -12.72 -49.17
CA TYR A 436 -88.60 -13.77 -48.42
C TYR A 436 -89.47 -14.57 -49.39
N ILE A 437 -89.05 -15.79 -49.75
CA ILE A 437 -89.90 -16.74 -50.47
C ILE A 437 -91.06 -17.12 -49.54
N SER A 438 -92.26 -16.70 -49.90
CA SER A 438 -93.52 -17.05 -49.21
C SER A 438 -94.33 -17.98 -50.12
N ASP A 439 -94.83 -19.09 -49.58
CA ASP A 439 -95.81 -19.95 -50.24
C ASP A 439 -97.21 -19.29 -50.21
N LYS A 440 -98.10 -19.68 -51.12
CA LYS A 440 -99.42 -19.07 -51.44
C LYS A 440 -100.42 -18.99 -50.26
N ASN A 441 -100.07 -19.48 -49.07
CA ASN A 441 -100.90 -19.41 -47.86
C ASN A 441 -100.22 -18.73 -46.65
N GLY A 442 -99.10 -18.02 -46.83
CA GLY A 442 -98.62 -17.02 -45.86
C GLY A 442 -98.15 -17.54 -44.48
N LYS A 443 -97.52 -18.72 -44.41
CA LYS A 443 -96.87 -19.21 -43.17
C LYS A 443 -95.36 -19.41 -43.35
N PRO A 444 -94.53 -19.02 -42.37
CA PRO A 444 -93.07 -19.14 -42.47
C PRO A 444 -92.62 -20.61 -42.37
N LEU A 445 -91.81 -21.05 -43.33
CA LEU A 445 -91.13 -22.36 -43.31
C LEU A 445 -89.97 -22.31 -42.31
N ALA A 446 -90.07 -23.12 -41.25
CA ALA A 446 -88.98 -23.35 -40.31
C ALA A 446 -87.93 -24.27 -40.95
N LEU A 447 -86.79 -23.69 -41.34
CA LEU A 447 -85.62 -24.44 -41.80
C LEU A 447 -84.82 -24.90 -40.57
N ILE A 448 -84.87 -26.20 -40.28
CA ILE A 448 -84.06 -26.84 -39.24
C ILE A 448 -82.64 -27.04 -39.81
N LEU A 449 -81.64 -26.36 -39.24
CA LEU A 449 -80.23 -26.62 -39.53
C LEU A 449 -79.69 -27.74 -38.63
N PRO A 450 -78.90 -28.70 -39.16
CA PRO A 450 -78.22 -29.71 -38.34
C PRO A 450 -77.09 -29.09 -37.52
N ASP A 451 -76.98 -29.52 -36.26
CA ASP A 451 -75.93 -29.15 -35.30
C ASP A 451 -74.53 -29.38 -35.89
N GLY A 452 -73.80 -28.29 -36.10
CA GLY A 452 -72.39 -28.27 -36.49
C GLY A 452 -71.46 -28.66 -35.34
N ARG A 453 -71.59 -29.89 -34.82
CA ARG A 453 -70.54 -30.52 -33.99
C ARG A 453 -69.44 -31.03 -34.92
N THR A 454 -68.56 -30.13 -35.33
CA THR A 454 -67.25 -30.51 -35.88
C THR A 454 -66.34 -30.94 -34.74
N TYR A 455 -65.92 -32.21 -34.84
CA TYR A 455 -64.79 -32.80 -34.11
C TYR A 455 -63.58 -31.88 -34.25
N LYS A 456 -62.98 -31.49 -33.12
CA LYS A 456 -61.67 -30.83 -33.11
C LYS A 456 -60.63 -31.88 -32.79
N GLU A 457 -59.72 -32.00 -33.74
CA GLU A 457 -58.65 -32.98 -33.85
C GLU A 457 -57.68 -32.91 -32.67
N THR A 458 -57.09 -34.06 -32.38
CA THR A 458 -56.02 -34.32 -31.43
C THR A 458 -54.72 -33.62 -31.85
N GLU A 459 -54.22 -32.70 -31.03
CA GLU A 459 -52.83 -32.22 -31.14
C GLU A 459 -51.88 -33.21 -30.46
N LEU A 460 -50.82 -33.53 -31.21
CA LEU A 460 -49.81 -34.55 -30.92
C LEU A 460 -48.69 -33.92 -30.08
N HIS A 461 -48.66 -34.23 -28.79
CA HIS A 461 -47.53 -33.88 -27.91
C HIS A 461 -46.32 -34.76 -28.26
N VAL A 462 -45.35 -34.23 -28.99
CA VAL A 462 -44.01 -34.84 -29.09
C VAL A 462 -43.22 -34.44 -27.86
N ILE A 463 -43.16 -35.34 -26.88
CA ILE A 463 -42.20 -35.27 -25.78
C ILE A 463 -40.90 -35.87 -26.31
N VAL A 464 -39.88 -35.03 -26.52
CA VAL A 464 -38.52 -35.52 -26.76
C VAL A 464 -37.89 -35.83 -25.40
N GLU A 465 -37.99 -37.09 -24.99
CA GLU A 465 -37.15 -37.63 -23.92
C GLU A 465 -35.70 -37.65 -24.41
N ARG A 466 -34.82 -36.87 -23.77
CA ARG A 466 -33.37 -37.15 -23.78
C ARG A 466 -33.05 -37.91 -22.51
N THR A 467 -32.95 -39.22 -22.63
CA THR A 467 -32.34 -40.10 -21.64
C THR A 467 -30.82 -40.11 -21.84
N ASP A 468 -30.14 -39.72 -20.76
CA ASP A 468 -28.82 -40.09 -20.26
C ASP A 468 -27.59 -40.15 -21.18
N LEU A 469 -26.50 -39.58 -20.66
CA LEU A 469 -25.28 -40.36 -20.42
C LEU A 469 -24.45 -39.70 -19.31
N LEU A 470 -24.51 -40.34 -18.14
CA LEU A 470 -23.43 -40.34 -17.16
C LEU A 470 -22.18 -40.93 -17.81
N THR A 471 -21.09 -40.16 -17.81
CA THR A 471 -19.73 -40.72 -17.78
C THR A 471 -18.97 -40.01 -16.68
N THR A 472 -18.87 -40.70 -15.56
CA THR A 472 -17.71 -40.66 -14.68
C THR A 472 -16.45 -40.92 -15.50
N ASP A 473 -15.39 -40.15 -15.27
CA ASP A 473 -14.07 -40.73 -15.02
C ASP A 473 -13.21 -39.76 -14.19
N LEU A 474 -12.48 -40.43 -13.29
CA LEU A 474 -11.43 -40.08 -12.32
C LEU A 474 -10.64 -38.77 -12.51
#